data_AF-A0A958EHX5-F1
#
_entry.id   AF-A0A958EHX5-F1
#
_cell.length_a   1.000
_cell.length_b   1.000
_cell.length_c   1.000
_cell.angle_alpha   90.00
_cell.angle_beta   90.00
_cell.angle_gamma   90.00
#
_symmetry.space_group_name_H-M   'P 1'
#
loop_
_entity.id
_entity.type
_entity.pdbx_description
1 polymer ?
#
loop_
_entity_poly.entity_id
_entity_poly.type
_entity_poly.pdbx_seq_one_letter_code
_entity_poly.pdbx_strand_id
1 'polypeptide(L)'
;FWQGISGETPRSLYPRGVVNQPGPVQRLLEQYPNFYADLSGRSGFNALNRDRHHARRFLDQFASKLLFGTDNYFAGLKTFLESLGLSDRALRQIFSDNANRLIRL
;
A
#
# COMPACT_ATOMS: atom_id res chain seq x y z
N PHE A 1 3.84 -11.15 -2.58
CA PHE A 1 2.62 -10.32 -2.46
C PHE A 1 2.72 -9.03 -3.27
N TRP A 2 3.49 -8.03 -2.84
CA TRP A 2 3.49 -6.66 -3.40
C TRP A 2 3.90 -6.47 -4.88
N GLN A 3 4.54 -7.46 -5.52
CA GLN A 3 4.70 -7.45 -6.99
C GLN A 3 3.34 -7.42 -7.70
N GLY A 4 2.32 -8.05 -7.10
CA GLY A 4 0.95 -8.11 -7.61
C GLY A 4 0.18 -6.79 -7.52
N ILE A 5 0.83 -5.68 -7.17
CA ILE A 5 0.27 -4.33 -7.40
C ILE A 5 0.23 -4.01 -8.91
N SER A 6 1.05 -4.69 -9.72
CA SER A 6 1.00 -4.60 -11.18
C SER A 6 0.38 -5.86 -11.77
N GLY A 7 -0.37 -5.69 -12.87
CA GLY A 7 -0.84 -6.81 -13.69
C GLY A 7 0.27 -7.43 -14.56
N GLU A 8 1.43 -6.79 -14.64
CA GLU A 8 2.62 -7.34 -15.29
C GLU A 8 3.33 -8.35 -14.40
N THR A 9 4.06 -9.30 -15.00
CA THR A 9 4.84 -10.33 -14.29
C THR A 9 6.34 -10.02 -14.37
N PRO A 10 6.86 -9.10 -13.53
CA PRO A 10 8.27 -8.71 -13.54
C PRO A 10 9.16 -9.84 -13.02
N ARG A 11 10.33 -10.01 -13.64
CA ARG A 11 11.34 -11.01 -13.24
C ARG A 11 12.05 -10.70 -11.91
N SER A 12 11.91 -9.49 -11.38
CA SER A 12 12.58 -9.01 -10.15
C SER A 12 11.67 -9.05 -8.95
N LEU A 13 12.18 -9.50 -7.79
CA LEU A 13 11.52 -9.39 -6.48
C LEU A 13 11.10 -7.95 -6.13
N TYR A 14 11.87 -6.97 -6.61
CA TYR A 14 11.61 -5.55 -6.46
C TYR A 14 11.56 -4.91 -7.85
N PRO A 15 10.39 -4.91 -8.50
CA PRO A 15 10.22 -4.30 -9.82
C PRO A 15 10.49 -2.81 -9.77
N ARG A 16 11.01 -2.27 -10.87
CA ARG A 16 11.21 -0.83 -11.10
C ARG A 16 10.28 -0.35 -12.21
N GLY A 17 10.13 0.96 -12.33
CA GLY A 17 9.28 1.57 -13.35
C GLY A 17 7.80 1.61 -12.96
N VAL A 18 7.04 2.25 -13.84
CA VAL A 18 5.62 2.57 -13.68
C VAL A 18 4.72 1.34 -13.59
N VAL A 19 3.55 1.50 -12.99
CA VAL A 19 2.50 0.48 -12.96
C VAL A 19 1.46 0.81 -14.02
N ASN A 20 1.58 0.19 -15.20
CA ASN A 20 0.70 0.46 -16.34
C ASN A 20 -0.73 -0.09 -16.15
N GLN A 21 -0.86 -1.21 -15.44
CA GLN A 21 -2.12 -1.93 -15.26
C GLN A 21 -2.25 -2.45 -13.82
N PRO A 22 -3.45 -2.35 -13.20
CA PRO A 22 -3.68 -2.85 -11.85
C PRO A 22 -3.47 -4.36 -11.80
N GLY A 23 -2.95 -4.83 -10.68
CA GLY A 23 -2.64 -6.24 -10.49
C GLY A 23 -3.66 -6.97 -9.63
N PRO A 24 -3.36 -8.24 -9.30
CA PRO A 24 -4.21 -9.04 -8.43
C PRO A 24 -4.44 -8.44 -7.05
N VAL A 25 -3.53 -7.61 -6.50
CA VAL A 25 -3.71 -6.98 -5.18
C VAL A 25 -4.93 -6.06 -5.17
N GLN A 26 -5.10 -5.21 -6.17
CA GLN A 26 -6.25 -4.33 -6.29
C GLN A 26 -7.54 -5.13 -6.44
N ARG A 27 -7.55 -6.15 -7.32
CA ARG A 27 -8.70 -7.03 -7.49
C ARG A 27 -9.14 -7.71 -6.18
N LEU A 28 -8.18 -8.19 -5.39
CA LEU A 28 -8.47 -8.82 -4.09
C LEU A 28 -9.04 -7.80 -3.09
N LEU A 29 -8.46 -6.59 -3.03
CA LEU A 29 -8.94 -5.50 -2.18
C LEU A 29 -10.33 -5.00 -2.60
N GLU A 30 -10.69 -5.05 -3.89
CA GLU A 30 -12.03 -4.71 -4.38
C GLU A 30 -13.04 -5.81 -4.05
N GLN A 31 -12.70 -7.05 -4.37
CA GLN A 31 -13.64 -8.18 -4.33
C GLN A 31 -13.98 -8.61 -2.89
N TYR A 32 -13.04 -8.55 -1.96
CA TYR A 32 -13.21 -9.13 -0.63
C TYR A 32 -13.29 -8.03 0.44
N PRO A 33 -14.47 -7.79 1.06
CA PRO A 33 -14.65 -6.77 2.10
C PRO A 33 -13.75 -6.95 3.33
N ASN A 34 -13.38 -8.20 3.62
CA ASN A 34 -12.55 -8.59 4.76
C ASN A 34 -11.07 -8.80 4.41
N PHE A 35 -10.63 -8.44 3.19
CA PHE A 35 -9.24 -8.53 2.79
C PHE A 35 -8.50 -7.22 3.09
N TYR A 36 -7.37 -7.31 3.78
CA TYR A 36 -6.53 -6.19 4.19
C TYR A 36 -5.09 -6.44 3.74
N ALA A 37 -4.32 -5.37 3.58
CA ALA A 37 -2.90 -5.45 3.32
C ALA A 37 -2.11 -4.50 4.22
N ASP A 38 -0.99 -4.96 4.75
CA ASP A 38 -0.06 -4.12 5.48
C ASP A 38 0.98 -3.50 4.55
N LEU A 39 1.17 -2.19 4.70
CA LEU A 39 2.24 -1.41 4.13
C LEU A 39 3.43 -1.53 5.06
N SER A 40 4.33 -2.46 4.76
CA SER A 40 5.53 -2.69 5.56
C SER A 40 6.67 -3.25 4.70
N GLY A 41 7.87 -3.26 5.30
CA GLY A 41 9.06 -3.87 4.72
C GLY A 41 9.52 -3.24 3.41
N ARG A 42 10.55 -3.87 2.82
CA ARG A 42 11.09 -3.43 1.52
C ARG A 42 10.10 -3.59 0.38
N SER A 43 9.27 -4.63 0.43
CA SER A 43 8.38 -4.99 -0.67
C SER A 43 7.22 -4.01 -0.82
N GLY A 44 6.55 -3.61 0.27
CA GLY A 44 5.51 -2.59 0.26
C GLY A 44 6.06 -1.20 -0.10
N PHE A 45 7.19 -0.82 0.52
CA PHE A 45 7.86 0.45 0.20
C PHE A 45 8.24 0.53 -1.29
N ASN A 46 8.90 -0.49 -1.84
CA ASN A 46 9.29 -0.50 -3.25
C ASN A 46 8.07 -0.45 -4.19
N ALA A 47 7.02 -1.21 -3.89
CA ALA A 47 5.83 -1.28 -4.72
C ALA A 47 5.14 0.08 -4.87
N LEU A 48 5.12 0.90 -3.81
CA LEU A 48 4.58 2.24 -3.84
C LEU A 48 5.59 3.27 -4.39
N ASN A 49 6.84 3.24 -3.93
CA ASN A 49 7.82 4.28 -4.25
C ASN A 49 8.28 4.27 -5.72
N ARG A 50 8.19 3.12 -6.41
CA ARG A 50 8.56 3.02 -7.83
C ARG A 50 7.64 3.81 -8.77
N ASP A 51 6.43 4.15 -8.34
CA ASP A 51 5.45 4.94 -9.10
C ASP A 51 4.56 5.75 -8.14
N ARG A 52 4.93 7.01 -7.89
CA ARG A 52 4.24 7.90 -6.95
C ARG A 52 2.80 8.24 -7.38
N HIS A 53 2.56 8.34 -8.69
CA HIS A 53 1.22 8.65 -9.21
C HIS A 53 0.28 7.46 -9.01
N HIS A 54 0.75 6.25 -9.30
CA HIS A 54 0.00 5.04 -9.01
C HIS A 54 -0.22 4.88 -7.49
N ALA A 55 0.83 5.06 -6.69
CA ALA A 55 0.76 4.94 -5.23
C ALA A 55 -0.31 5.84 -4.63
N ARG A 56 -0.36 7.12 -5.03
CA ARG A 56 -1.40 8.04 -4.54
C ARG A 56 -2.81 7.52 -4.84
N ARG A 57 -3.08 7.14 -6.10
CA ARG A 57 -4.41 6.61 -6.49
C ARG A 57 -4.76 5.33 -5.72
N PHE A 58 -3.81 4.41 -5.61
CA PHE A 58 -3.99 3.16 -4.87
C PHE A 58 -4.32 3.42 -3.39
N LEU A 59 -3.56 4.30 -2.74
CA LEU A 59 -3.75 4.62 -1.32
C LEU A 59 -5.07 5.34 -1.09
N ASP A 60 -5.44 6.31 -1.94
CA ASP A 60 -6.73 7.00 -1.84
C ASP A 60 -7.91 6.02 -2.02
N GLN A 61 -7.82 5.09 -2.97
CA GLN A 61 -8.88 4.12 -3.25
C GLN A 61 -9.04 3.09 -2.13
N PHE A 62 -7.93 2.62 -1.55
CA PHE A 62 -7.92 1.47 -0.63
C PHE A 62 -7.60 1.82 0.82
N ALA A 63 -7.54 3.11 1.19
CA ALA A 63 -7.14 3.57 2.53
C ALA A 63 -7.84 2.83 3.68
N SER A 64 -9.12 2.47 3.54
CA SER A 64 -9.92 1.76 4.55
C SER A 64 -9.59 0.28 4.76
N LYS A 65 -8.67 -0.27 3.95
CA LYS A 65 -8.21 -1.67 3.95
C LYS A 65 -6.69 -1.81 4.07
N LEU A 66 -5.98 -0.71 4.29
CA LEU A 66 -4.52 -0.69 4.40
C LEU A 66 -4.07 -0.43 5.83
N LEU A 67 -3.01 -1.09 6.26
CA LEU A 67 -2.46 -1.01 7.61
C LEU A 67 -1.02 -0.53 7.54
N PHE A 68 -0.59 0.36 8.42
CA PHE A 68 0.82 0.74 8.51
C PHE A 68 1.60 -0.22 9.41
N GLY A 69 2.78 -0.64 8.96
CA GLY A 69 3.74 -1.42 9.74
C GLY A 69 5.18 -1.05 9.38
N THR A 70 6.09 -1.07 10.36
CA THR A 70 7.50 -0.75 10.10
C THR A 70 8.29 -1.96 9.61
N ASP A 71 7.91 -3.19 10.00
CA ASP A 71 8.66 -4.43 9.73
C ASP A 71 10.15 -4.32 10.12
N ASN A 72 10.46 -3.51 11.15
CA ASN A 72 11.83 -3.11 11.52
C ASN A 72 12.67 -2.61 10.32
N TYR A 73 12.01 -2.12 9.27
CA TYR A 73 12.62 -1.71 8.01
C TYR A 73 12.59 -0.19 7.88
N PHE A 74 13.76 0.42 8.03
CA PHE A 74 13.93 1.87 8.01
C PHE A 74 14.17 2.39 6.58
N ALA A 75 13.11 2.43 5.77
CA ALA A 75 13.13 3.09 4.44
C ALA A 75 12.34 4.40 4.38
N GLY A 76 11.91 4.93 5.53
CA GLY A 76 11.13 6.16 5.56
C GLY A 76 9.72 6.01 4.98
N LEU A 77 9.10 4.83 5.12
CA LEU A 77 7.74 4.58 4.62
C LEU A 77 6.72 5.60 5.16
N LYS A 78 6.81 5.96 6.45
CA LYS A 78 5.97 7.00 7.05
C LYS A 78 6.13 8.34 6.34
N THR A 79 7.37 8.83 6.23
CA THR A 79 7.70 10.09 5.53
C THR A 79 7.25 10.06 4.07
N PHE A 80 7.41 8.90 3.40
CA PHE A 80 6.95 8.72 2.03
C PHE A 80 5.43 8.88 1.92
N LEU A 81 4.65 8.21 2.78
CA LEU A 81 3.19 8.32 2.78
C LEU A 81 2.72 9.76 3.05
N GLU A 82 3.35 10.44 4.02
CA GLU A 82 3.07 11.85 4.33
C GLU A 82 3.38 12.79 3.15
N SER A 83 4.36 12.44 2.30
CA SER A 83 4.74 13.24 1.13
C SER A 83 3.81 13.12 -0.08
N LEU A 84 2.82 12.23 -0.06
CA LEU A 84 1.96 11.95 -1.23
C LEU A 84 0.75 12.88 -1.36
N GLY A 85 0.49 13.75 -0.38
CA GLY A 85 -0.66 14.65 -0.40
C GLY A 85 -2.00 13.90 -0.35
N LEU A 86 -2.05 12.82 0.44
CA LEU A 86 -3.28 12.09 0.77
C LEU A 86 -4.14 12.93 1.72
N SER A 87 -5.44 12.66 1.75
CA SER A 87 -6.32 13.28 2.74
C SER A 87 -5.97 12.84 4.18
N ASP A 88 -6.21 13.70 5.16
CA ASP A 88 -6.00 13.34 6.58
C ASP A 88 -6.82 12.11 6.98
N ARG A 89 -8.01 11.93 6.38
CA ARG A 89 -8.84 10.74 6.58
C ARG A 89 -8.11 9.48 6.12
N ALA A 90 -7.53 9.49 4.92
CA ALA A 90 -6.81 8.34 4.40
C ALA A 90 -5.58 8.02 5.27
N LEU A 91 -4.82 9.03 5.69
CA LEU A 91 -3.67 8.86 6.57
C LEU A 91 -4.08 8.27 7.93
N ARG A 92 -5.15 8.77 8.56
CA ARG A 92 -5.66 8.22 9.83
C ARG A 92 -6.09 6.76 9.70
N GLN A 93 -6.80 6.43 8.61
CA GLN A 93 -7.21 5.05 8.35
C GLN A 93 -6.00 4.11 8.25
N ILE A 94 -5.00 4.50 7.47
CA ILE A 94 -3.77 3.72 7.25
C ILE A 94 -2.93 3.61 8.53
N PHE A 95 -2.74 4.72 9.25
CA PHE A 95 -1.86 4.77 10.41
C PHE A 95 -2.46 4.22 11.70
N SER A 96 -3.79 4.19 11.86
CA SER A 96 -4.39 3.81 13.14
C SER A 96 -5.77 3.16 13.02
N ASP A 97 -6.75 3.81 12.39
CA ASP A 97 -8.17 3.41 12.57
C ASP A 97 -8.45 1.97 12.14
N ASN A 98 -7.86 1.54 11.02
CA ASN A 98 -8.06 0.19 10.51
C ASN A 98 -7.48 -0.87 11.45
N ALA A 99 -6.31 -0.62 12.03
CA ALA A 99 -5.69 -1.52 12.98
C ALA A 99 -6.54 -1.61 14.26
N ASN A 100 -6.88 -0.48 14.86
CA ASN A 100 -7.71 -0.44 16.07
C ASN A 100 -9.04 -1.18 15.88
N ARG A 101 -9.69 -1.02 14.72
CA ARG A 101 -10.91 -1.76 14.38
C ARG A 101 -10.71 -3.27 14.30
N LEU A 102 -9.59 -3.74 13.76
CA LEU A 102 -9.31 -5.18 13.57
C LEU A 102 -8.92 -5.87 14.88
N ILE A 103 -8.06 -5.24 15.68
CA ILE A 103 -7.51 -5.83 16.91
C ILE A 103 -8.23 -5.36 18.19
N ARG A 104 -9.25 -4.51 18.05
CA ARG A 104 -10.11 -4.02 19.14
C ARG A 104 -9.33 -3.31 20.25
N LEU A 105 -8.45 -2.39 19.85
CA LEU A 105 -7.77 -1.46 20.75
C LEU A 105 -8.63 -0.24 21.05
#